data_AF-K9Q1G1-F1
#
_entry.id   AF-K9Q1G1-F1
#
_cell.length_a   1.000
_cell.length_b   1.000
_cell.length_c   1.000
_cell.angle_alpha   90.00
_cell.angle_beta   90.00
_cell.angle_gamma   90.00
#
_symmetry.space_group_name_H-M   'P 1'
#
loop_
_entity.id
_entity.type
_entity.pdbx_description
1 polymer ?
#
loop_
_entity_poly.entity_id
_entity_poly.type
_entity_poly.pdbx_seq_one_letter_code
_entity_poly.pdbx_strand_id
1 'polypeptide(L)'
;MGFFASVTADNSLTDERMNCKMWRQYAAQALTVFGLSTFLVTGLQSSVISGDRQIFGENPTAIERYFGQYWTRLTLTHAEGDRHVTYTYSPGKIRSFFNNAEDLRLSVRFTNDQAVSVRVHQDGAGFNIPVERFEPSANSIDIFDDVFESIFGYRPPSISPVDRQILQPELLQGTLHTVTYCMDEGIAMSYEWISTEDYIWFISFFQEPMCV
;
A
#
# COMPACT_ATOMS: atom_id res chain seq x y z
N MET A 1 37.63 50.35 1.33
CA MET A 1 36.97 50.08 2.63
C MET A 1 35.67 49.38 2.29
N GLY A 2 35.59 48.04 2.23
CA GLY A 2 35.62 47.09 3.38
C GLY A 2 34.31 47.30 4.16
N PHE A 3 33.31 46.40 4.16
CA PHE A 3 33.34 45.01 4.63
C PHE A 3 32.30 44.12 3.89
N PHE A 4 32.69 42.87 3.62
CA PHE A 4 31.78 41.76 3.30
C PHE A 4 31.25 41.15 4.60
N ALA A 5 29.94 40.89 4.68
CA ALA A 5 29.35 40.05 5.71
C ALA A 5 28.80 38.77 5.05
N SER A 6 29.46 37.67 5.39
CA SER A 6 29.08 36.29 5.12
C SER A 6 27.85 35.92 5.96
N VAL A 7 26.81 35.35 5.35
CA VAL A 7 25.75 34.65 6.08
C VAL A 7 25.87 33.16 5.78
N THR A 8 26.20 32.43 6.83
CA THR A 8 26.44 31.00 6.91
C THR A 8 25.11 30.26 6.84
N ALA A 9 25.01 29.27 5.94
CA ALA A 9 23.90 28.32 5.88
C ALA A 9 24.11 27.23 6.94
N ASP A 10 23.17 27.11 7.88
CA ASP A 10 23.08 25.98 8.80
C ASP A 10 22.29 24.84 8.13
N ASN A 11 23.02 23.89 7.57
CA ASN A 11 22.51 22.58 7.17
C ASN A 11 22.57 21.65 8.38
N SER A 12 21.44 21.46 9.07
CA SER A 12 21.28 20.36 10.03
C SER A 12 20.57 19.19 9.36
N LEU A 13 21.37 18.35 8.69
CA LEU A 13 21.02 16.99 8.32
C LEU A 13 21.07 16.11 9.57
N THR A 14 19.92 15.75 10.14
CA THR A 14 19.83 14.62 11.08
C THR A 14 19.83 13.32 10.28
N ASP A 15 21.03 12.77 10.19
CA ASP A 15 21.39 11.42 9.73
C ASP A 15 20.94 10.38 10.77
N GLU A 16 19.78 9.77 10.58
CA GLU A 16 19.41 8.51 11.24
C GLU A 16 19.55 7.34 10.28
N ARG A 17 20.80 7.03 9.92
CA ARG A 17 21.18 5.70 9.41
C ARG A 17 21.01 4.66 10.52
N MET A 18 19.81 4.09 10.63
CA MET A 18 19.60 2.85 11.37
C MET A 18 20.19 1.65 10.60
N ASN A 19 21.40 1.28 11.04
CA ASN A 19 21.94 -0.08 11.15
C ASN A 19 21.25 -1.22 10.35
N CYS A 20 21.74 -1.49 9.15
CA CYS A 20 21.54 -2.76 8.44
C CYS A 20 22.87 -3.56 8.38
N LYS A 21 23.47 -3.80 9.56
CA LYS A 21 24.70 -4.61 9.73
C LYS A 21 24.59 -5.54 10.95
N MET A 22 23.87 -6.63 10.75
CA MET A 22 23.88 -7.92 11.49
C MET A 22 22.64 -8.60 10.92
N TRP A 23 22.71 -9.64 10.09
CA TRP A 23 23.17 -10.97 10.44
C TRP A 23 23.69 -11.71 9.21
N ARG A 24 24.96 -12.11 9.25
CA ARG A 24 25.50 -13.26 8.52
C ARG A 24 26.06 -14.21 9.57
N GLN A 25 25.90 -15.51 9.30
CA GLN A 25 26.45 -16.69 9.99
C GLN A 25 25.48 -17.37 10.96
N TYR A 26 24.81 -18.41 10.47
CA TYR A 26 25.03 -19.76 10.99
C TYR A 26 25.05 -20.74 9.81
N ALA A 27 26.16 -21.49 9.72
CA ALA A 27 26.39 -22.51 8.73
C ALA A 27 26.20 -23.89 9.34
N ALA A 28 25.50 -24.74 8.57
CA ALA A 28 25.75 -26.17 8.31
C ALA A 28 25.87 -27.16 9.50
N GLN A 29 25.04 -28.20 9.48
CA GLN A 29 25.35 -29.58 9.04
C GLN A 29 24.41 -30.59 9.70
N ALA A 30 23.79 -31.49 8.92
CA ALA A 30 23.95 -32.95 9.03
C ALA A 30 23.01 -33.67 8.07
N LEU A 31 23.59 -34.64 7.36
CA LEU A 31 23.00 -35.58 6.40
C LEU A 31 22.36 -36.79 7.09
N THR A 32 21.70 -37.63 6.28
CA THR A 32 21.26 -39.04 6.46
C THR A 32 19.89 -39.27 7.14
N VAL A 33 18.99 -40.17 6.70
CA VAL A 33 18.99 -41.27 5.72
C VAL A 33 17.54 -41.61 5.29
N PHE A 34 17.43 -42.27 4.12
CA PHE A 34 16.27 -42.84 3.44
C PHE A 34 15.11 -43.42 4.28
N GLY A 35 13.89 -43.12 3.82
CA GLY A 35 12.70 -43.95 4.03
C GLY A 35 11.73 -43.81 2.85
N LEU A 36 11.63 -44.83 2.01
CA LEU A 36 10.54 -44.97 1.03
C LEU A 36 9.21 -45.11 1.79
N SER A 37 8.27 -44.20 1.55
CA SER A 37 6.86 -44.41 1.89
C SER A 37 5.96 -43.80 0.84
N THR A 38 5.11 -44.68 0.34
CA THR A 38 4.13 -44.53 -0.72
C THR A 38 2.90 -43.75 -0.25
N PHE A 39 2.34 -42.97 -1.19
CA PHE A 39 0.95 -42.49 -1.30
C PHE A 39 0.32 -41.79 -0.09
N LEU A 40 0.02 -40.50 -0.27
CA LEU A 40 -1.35 -40.01 -0.40
C LEU A 40 -1.31 -38.54 -0.84
N VAL A 41 -1.76 -38.27 -2.06
CA VAL A 41 -2.18 -36.93 -2.48
C VAL A 41 -3.46 -36.64 -1.71
N THR A 42 -3.33 -36.16 -0.48
CA THR A 42 -4.42 -35.43 0.17
C THR A 42 -4.43 -34.07 -0.47
N GLY A 43 -5.47 -33.82 -1.27
CA GLY A 43 -5.75 -32.51 -1.81
C GLY A 43 -5.63 -31.47 -0.70
N LEU A 44 -4.84 -30.44 -0.96
CA LEU A 44 -4.96 -29.17 -0.27
C LEU A 44 -6.39 -28.69 -0.54
N GLN A 45 -7.33 -29.13 0.30
CA GLN A 45 -8.49 -28.33 0.62
C GLN A 45 -7.91 -27.12 1.34
N SER A 46 -7.55 -26.10 0.56
CA SER A 46 -7.51 -24.75 1.07
C SER A 46 -8.84 -24.56 1.78
N SER A 47 -8.75 -24.48 3.10
CA SER A 47 -9.89 -24.11 3.92
C SER A 47 -10.22 -22.71 3.46
N VAL A 48 -11.20 -22.59 2.58
CA VAL A 48 -11.83 -21.32 2.26
C VAL A 48 -12.53 -20.92 3.54
N ILE A 49 -11.78 -20.22 4.40
CA ILE A 49 -12.38 -19.32 5.36
C ILE A 49 -13.18 -18.36 4.49
N SER A 50 -14.49 -18.47 4.60
CA SER A 50 -15.45 -17.68 3.86
C SER A 50 -15.32 -16.22 4.33
N GLY A 51 -14.44 -15.45 3.69
CA GLY A 51 -14.24 -14.02 3.96
C GLY A 51 -13.01 -13.47 3.28
N ASP A 52 -11.86 -14.13 3.47
CA ASP A 52 -10.56 -13.61 3.08
C ASP A 52 -10.34 -13.66 1.56
N ARG A 53 -9.89 -12.55 1.00
CA ARG A 53 -9.59 -12.38 -0.42
C ARG A 53 -8.09 -12.17 -0.56
N GLN A 54 -7.45 -13.16 -1.15
CA GLN A 54 -6.12 -12.98 -1.68
C GLN A 54 -6.24 -12.09 -2.92
N ILE A 55 -5.79 -10.84 -2.83
CA ILE A 55 -5.80 -9.89 -3.96
C ILE A 55 -4.45 -9.90 -4.67
N PHE A 56 -3.35 -9.82 -3.93
CA PHE A 56 -2.02 -9.72 -4.54
C PHE A 56 -1.57 -11.05 -5.13
N GLY A 57 -0.95 -10.99 -6.32
CA GLY A 57 -0.56 -12.16 -7.10
C GLY A 57 -1.69 -12.76 -7.95
N GLU A 58 -2.95 -12.36 -7.73
CA GLU A 58 -4.09 -12.84 -8.53
C GLU A 58 -4.13 -12.20 -9.92
N ASN A 59 -4.74 -12.93 -10.85
CA ASN A 59 -4.96 -12.43 -12.21
C ASN A 59 -6.25 -11.58 -12.30
N PRO A 60 -6.43 -10.80 -13.39
CA PRO A 60 -7.59 -9.93 -13.54
C PRO A 60 -8.94 -10.66 -13.45
N THR A 61 -9.01 -11.91 -13.93
CA THR A 61 -10.25 -12.70 -13.91
C THR A 61 -10.65 -13.04 -12.47
N ALA A 62 -9.67 -13.35 -11.61
CA ALA A 62 -9.93 -13.59 -10.19
C ALA A 62 -10.37 -12.29 -9.49
N ILE A 63 -9.70 -11.16 -9.77
CA ILE A 63 -10.06 -9.85 -9.21
C ILE A 63 -11.49 -9.41 -9.59
N GLU A 64 -11.91 -9.68 -10.83
CA GLU A 64 -13.30 -9.42 -11.27
C GLU A 64 -14.35 -10.21 -10.47
N ARG A 65 -14.01 -11.37 -9.91
CA ARG A 65 -14.94 -12.11 -9.04
C ARG A 65 -15.18 -11.39 -7.71
N TYR A 66 -14.22 -10.58 -7.26
CA TYR A 66 -14.31 -9.85 -5.99
C TYR A 66 -14.99 -8.48 -6.16
N PHE A 67 -14.63 -7.74 -7.20
CA PHE A 67 -15.07 -6.36 -7.39
C PHE A 67 -16.10 -6.18 -8.53
N GLY A 68 -16.43 -7.25 -9.24
CA GLY A 68 -17.29 -7.20 -10.41
C GLY A 68 -16.56 -6.71 -11.66
N GLN A 69 -17.34 -6.34 -12.67
CA GLN A 69 -16.81 -5.89 -13.95
C GLN A 69 -16.12 -4.51 -13.81
N TYR A 70 -14.93 -4.38 -14.38
CA TYR A 70 -14.23 -3.09 -14.43
C TYR A 70 -14.92 -2.11 -15.39
N TRP A 71 -14.83 -0.82 -15.09
CA TRP A 71 -15.33 0.28 -15.90
C TRP A 71 -14.32 0.71 -16.95
N THR A 72 -13.04 0.79 -16.57
CA THR A 72 -11.99 1.25 -17.47
C THR A 72 -10.73 0.40 -17.34
N ARG A 73 -9.94 0.41 -18.41
CA ARG A 73 -8.66 -0.29 -18.52
C ARG A 73 -7.63 0.65 -19.14
N LEU A 74 -6.52 0.85 -18.44
CA LEU A 74 -5.33 1.51 -18.97
C LEU A 74 -4.22 0.47 -19.15
N THR A 75 -3.60 0.43 -20.32
CA THR A 75 -2.42 -0.43 -20.56
C THR A 75 -1.23 0.46 -20.87
N LEU A 76 -0.15 0.29 -20.11
CA LEU A 76 1.12 0.96 -20.30
C LEU A 76 2.18 -0.12 -20.55
N THR A 77 2.92 0.02 -21.65
CA THR A 77 4.07 -0.85 -21.93
C THR A 77 5.32 -0.02 -21.73
N HIS A 78 6.16 -0.43 -20.79
CA HIS A 78 7.44 0.25 -20.55
C HIS A 78 8.46 -0.10 -21.63
N ALA A 79 9.47 0.75 -21.81
CA ALA A 79 10.53 0.55 -22.80
C ALA A 79 11.29 -0.78 -22.62
N GLU A 80 11.28 -1.32 -21.41
CA GLU A 80 11.90 -2.58 -21.00
C GLU A 80 11.04 -3.82 -21.32
N GLY A 81 9.83 -3.63 -21.87
CA GLY A 81 8.93 -4.70 -22.28
C GLY A 81 7.91 -5.11 -21.23
N ASP A 82 8.04 -4.62 -20.00
CA ASP A 82 7.08 -4.87 -18.93
C ASP A 82 5.71 -4.25 -19.25
N ARG A 83 4.68 -5.08 -19.12
CA ARG A 83 3.29 -4.68 -19.33
C ARG A 83 2.63 -4.38 -18.00
N HIS A 84 2.26 -3.12 -17.82
CA HIS A 84 1.42 -2.67 -16.72
C HIS A 84 -0.01 -2.47 -17.20
N VAL A 85 -0.96 -3.03 -16.47
CA VAL A 85 -2.39 -2.83 -16.74
C VAL A 85 -3.05 -2.33 -15.47
N THR A 86 -3.84 -1.26 -15.58
CA THR A 86 -4.68 -0.79 -14.48
C THR A 86 -6.13 -0.99 -14.87
N TYR A 87 -6.86 -1.76 -14.05
CA TYR A 87 -8.30 -1.87 -14.14
C TYR A 87 -8.94 -1.02 -13.05
N THR A 88 -10.01 -0.32 -13.39
CA THR A 88 -10.75 0.53 -12.45
C THR A 88 -12.15 -0.02 -12.28
N TYR A 89 -12.56 -0.20 -11.03
CA TYR A 89 -13.79 -0.83 -10.60
C TYR A 89 -14.68 0.17 -9.85
N SER A 90 -15.95 -0.19 -9.70
CA SER A 90 -16.87 0.49 -8.80
C SER A 90 -16.39 0.36 -7.36
N PRO A 91 -16.34 1.45 -6.57
CA PRO A 91 -15.89 1.38 -5.18
C PRO A 91 -16.91 0.70 -4.25
N GLY A 92 -18.13 0.36 -4.72
CA GLY A 92 -19.09 -0.46 -3.98
C GLY A 92 -19.21 -0.11 -2.48
N LYS A 93 -18.86 -1.09 -1.62
CA LYS A 93 -18.89 -0.97 -0.16
C LYS A 93 -18.04 0.18 0.40
N ILE A 94 -16.91 0.47 -0.26
CA ILE A 94 -15.95 1.48 0.17
C ILE A 94 -16.58 2.89 0.15
N ARG A 95 -17.56 3.13 -0.74
CA ARG A 95 -18.21 4.44 -0.88
C ARG A 95 -18.85 4.94 0.42
N SER A 96 -19.32 4.03 1.28
CA SER A 96 -19.95 4.38 2.55
C SER A 96 -19.00 5.08 3.55
N PHE A 97 -17.68 4.88 3.40
CA PHE A 97 -16.67 5.53 4.24
C PHE A 97 -16.29 6.92 3.71
N PHE A 98 -16.62 7.22 2.46
CA PHE A 98 -16.29 8.47 1.76
C PHE A 98 -17.55 9.15 1.21
N ASN A 99 -18.52 9.43 2.08
CA ASN A 99 -19.85 9.92 1.68
C ASN A 99 -19.86 11.23 0.86
N ASN A 100 -18.76 11.99 0.87
CA ASN A 100 -18.61 13.24 0.11
C ASN A 100 -17.73 13.09 -1.16
N ALA A 101 -17.27 11.87 -1.48
CA ALA A 101 -16.43 11.62 -2.65
C ALA A 101 -17.31 11.24 -3.87
N GLU A 102 -17.62 12.24 -4.71
CA GLU A 102 -18.48 12.06 -5.88
C GLU A 102 -17.88 11.07 -6.89
N ASP A 103 -16.56 11.16 -7.14
CA ASP A 103 -15.84 10.37 -8.15
C ASP A 103 -14.86 9.35 -7.55
N LEU A 104 -15.29 8.68 -6.48
CA LEU A 104 -14.52 7.61 -5.83
C LEU A 104 -14.27 6.43 -6.79
N ARG A 105 -13.03 5.94 -6.83
CA ARG A 105 -12.58 4.85 -7.68
C ARG A 105 -11.71 3.87 -6.94
N LEU A 106 -11.86 2.60 -7.29
CA LEU A 106 -10.98 1.51 -6.88
C LEU A 106 -10.19 1.05 -8.11
N SER A 107 -8.88 1.25 -8.12
CA SER A 107 -8.02 0.76 -9.19
C SER A 107 -7.12 -0.36 -8.71
N VAL A 108 -6.97 -1.39 -9.52
CA VAL A 108 -6.01 -2.48 -9.29
C VAL A 108 -5.00 -2.45 -10.42
N ARG A 109 -3.72 -2.37 -10.06
CA ARG A 109 -2.60 -2.40 -11.00
C ARG A 109 -2.03 -3.81 -11.07
N PHE A 110 -1.73 -4.22 -12.29
CA PHE A 110 -1.18 -5.51 -12.62
C PHE A 110 0.18 -5.33 -13.30
N THR A 111 1.13 -6.18 -12.95
CA THR A 111 2.40 -6.35 -13.65
C THR A 111 2.48 -7.81 -14.06
N ASN A 112 2.72 -8.08 -15.35
CA ASN A 112 2.79 -9.45 -15.86
C ASN A 112 1.57 -10.31 -15.49
N ASP A 113 0.37 -9.71 -15.60
CA ASP A 113 -0.93 -10.32 -15.28
C ASP A 113 -1.16 -10.69 -13.80
N GLN A 114 -0.35 -10.14 -12.89
CA GLN A 114 -0.52 -10.32 -11.45
C GLN A 114 -0.80 -8.99 -10.76
N ALA A 115 -1.80 -8.96 -9.88
CA ALA A 115 -2.13 -7.77 -9.10
C ALA A 115 -1.00 -7.43 -8.13
N VAL A 116 -0.50 -6.20 -8.19
CA VAL A 116 0.63 -5.71 -7.39
C VAL A 116 0.27 -4.56 -6.45
N SER A 117 -0.80 -3.82 -6.76
CA SER A 117 -1.25 -2.71 -5.90
C SER A 117 -2.72 -2.42 -6.11
N VAL A 118 -3.40 -2.02 -5.03
CA VAL A 118 -4.78 -1.55 -5.03
C VAL A 118 -4.77 -0.09 -4.60
N ARG A 119 -5.51 0.78 -5.30
CA ARG A 119 -5.61 2.20 -4.98
C ARG A 119 -7.06 2.65 -4.89
N VAL A 120 -7.42 3.26 -3.77
CA VAL A 120 -8.66 4.02 -3.61
C VAL A 120 -8.32 5.48 -3.80
N HIS A 121 -8.98 6.16 -4.73
CA HIS A 121 -8.73 7.58 -5.03
C HIS A 121 -10.01 8.24 -5.52
N GLN A 122 -10.02 9.57 -5.55
CA GLN A 122 -11.05 10.36 -6.22
C GLN A 122 -10.43 11.04 -7.45
N ASP A 123 -11.14 11.01 -8.59
CA ASP A 123 -10.65 11.61 -9.83
C ASP A 123 -10.61 13.14 -9.70
N GLY A 124 -9.44 13.75 -9.95
CA GLY A 124 -9.29 15.22 -10.01
C GLY A 124 -9.39 15.97 -8.68
N ALA A 125 -9.70 15.30 -7.57
CA ALA A 125 -9.76 15.86 -6.23
C ALA A 125 -9.32 14.80 -5.20
N GLY A 126 -8.65 15.20 -4.12
CA GLY A 126 -8.45 14.30 -2.98
C GLY A 126 -9.71 14.14 -2.14
N PHE A 127 -9.71 13.14 -1.26
CA PHE A 127 -10.74 12.93 -0.25
C PHE A 127 -10.76 14.09 0.73
N ASN A 128 -11.87 14.84 0.77
CA ASN A 128 -12.13 15.85 1.80
C ASN A 128 -12.37 15.18 3.16
N ILE A 129 -11.30 14.75 3.80
CA ILE A 129 -11.28 14.20 5.15
C ILE A 129 -10.28 15.03 5.94
N PRO A 130 -10.71 15.69 7.04
CA PRO A 130 -9.84 16.57 7.82
C PRO A 130 -8.56 15.87 8.25
N VAL A 131 -7.40 16.50 8.03
CA VAL A 131 -6.06 15.95 8.34
C VAL A 131 -5.88 15.68 9.84
N GLU A 132 -6.59 16.43 10.68
CA GLU A 132 -6.69 16.22 12.14
C GLU A 132 -7.22 14.82 12.52
N ARG A 133 -7.92 14.16 11.58
CA ARG A 133 -8.31 12.75 11.68
C ARG A 133 -7.27 11.80 11.10
N PHE A 134 -6.00 12.17 10.93
CA PHE A 134 -4.96 11.27 10.41
C PHE A 134 -3.60 11.38 11.12
N GLU A 135 -3.46 12.23 12.14
CA GLU A 135 -2.63 11.83 13.25
C GLU A 135 -3.24 10.56 13.85
N PRO A 136 -2.45 9.56 14.29
CA PRO A 136 -2.95 8.31 14.85
C PRO A 136 -3.72 8.57 16.16
N SER A 137 -4.94 9.07 16.00
CA SER A 137 -6.00 9.10 16.99
C SER A 137 -6.89 7.88 16.72
N ALA A 138 -7.54 7.35 17.75
CA ALA A 138 -8.27 6.08 17.67
C ALA A 138 -9.29 6.02 16.51
N ASN A 139 -9.93 7.14 16.16
CA ASN A 139 -11.00 7.18 15.15
C ASN A 139 -10.48 7.16 13.68
N SER A 140 -9.20 7.48 13.48
CA SER A 140 -8.53 7.60 12.18
C SER A 140 -8.16 6.25 11.60
N ILE A 141 -7.71 5.38 12.50
CA ILE A 141 -7.30 4.01 12.23
C ILE A 141 -8.50 3.18 11.76
N ASP A 142 -9.68 3.44 12.32
CA ASP A 142 -10.91 2.70 11.98
C ASP A 142 -11.29 2.78 10.49
N ILE A 143 -11.15 3.95 9.86
CA ILE A 143 -11.48 4.10 8.43
C ILE A 143 -10.54 3.26 7.55
N PHE A 144 -9.25 3.21 7.88
CA PHE A 144 -8.28 2.43 7.12
C PHE A 144 -8.51 0.93 7.29
N ASP A 145 -8.84 0.48 8.50
CA ASP A 145 -9.26 -0.90 8.76
C ASP A 145 -10.51 -1.27 7.97
N ASP A 146 -11.51 -0.41 7.96
CA ASP A 146 -12.79 -0.67 7.29
C ASP A 146 -12.63 -0.69 5.75
N VAL A 147 -11.74 0.17 5.21
CA VAL A 147 -11.35 0.13 3.79
C VAL A 147 -10.58 -1.15 3.48
N PHE A 148 -9.63 -1.53 4.32
CA PHE A 148 -8.87 -2.78 4.18
C PHE A 148 -9.82 -3.98 4.19
N GLU A 149 -10.69 -4.08 5.19
CA GLU A 149 -11.67 -5.16 5.33
C GLU A 149 -12.63 -5.21 4.15
N SER A 150 -13.01 -4.07 3.58
CA SER A 150 -13.85 -4.04 2.38
C SER A 150 -13.15 -4.58 1.13
N ILE A 151 -11.82 -4.42 1.04
CA ILE A 151 -11.00 -4.88 -0.08
C ILE A 151 -10.64 -6.36 0.10
N PHE A 152 -10.07 -6.71 1.24
CA PHE A 152 -9.49 -8.02 1.55
C PHE A 152 -10.45 -8.98 2.25
N GLY A 153 -11.57 -8.49 2.79
CA GLY A 153 -12.60 -9.34 3.39
C GLY A 153 -12.32 -9.81 4.82
N TYR A 154 -11.25 -9.32 5.44
CA TYR A 154 -10.93 -9.53 6.86
C TYR A 154 -10.36 -8.25 7.47
N ARG A 155 -10.46 -8.14 8.80
CA ARG A 155 -9.93 -7.01 9.55
C ARG A 155 -8.43 -7.18 9.80
N PRO A 156 -7.59 -6.15 9.59
CA PRO A 156 -6.15 -6.28 9.80
C PRO A 156 -5.81 -6.55 11.28
N PRO A 157 -4.79 -7.36 11.59
CA PRO A 157 -4.45 -7.73 12.97
C PRO A 157 -3.77 -6.61 13.77
N SER A 158 -2.98 -5.77 13.12
CA SER A 158 -2.30 -4.64 13.76
C SER A 158 -1.74 -3.67 12.74
N ILE A 159 -1.77 -2.37 13.06
CA ILE A 159 -1.17 -1.34 12.23
C ILE A 159 0.13 -0.87 12.88
N SER A 160 1.25 -0.97 12.16
CA SER A 160 2.54 -0.46 12.60
C SER A 160 3.17 0.45 11.54
N PRO A 161 3.77 1.60 11.91
CA PRO A 161 4.41 2.47 10.93
C PRO A 161 5.63 1.80 10.29
N VAL A 162 5.77 1.97 8.97
CA VAL A 162 6.94 1.52 8.18
C VAL A 162 7.83 2.69 7.86
N ASP A 163 7.22 3.76 7.35
CA ASP A 163 7.96 4.91 6.85
C ASP A 163 7.07 6.18 6.87
N ARG A 164 7.74 7.32 7.05
CA ARG A 164 7.12 8.64 6.91
C ARG A 164 8.03 9.52 6.07
N GLN A 165 7.55 9.91 4.92
CA GLN A 165 8.23 10.82 4.02
C GLN A 165 7.56 12.19 4.03
N ILE A 166 8.37 13.24 4.04
CA ILE A 166 7.93 14.63 3.97
C ILE A 166 8.70 15.30 2.84
N LEU A 167 8.00 15.76 1.81
CA LEU A 167 8.57 16.40 0.63
C LEU A 167 7.99 17.80 0.46
N GLN A 168 8.82 18.77 0.10
CA GLN A 168 8.39 20.11 -0.28
C GLN A 168 8.66 20.34 -1.77
N PRO A 169 7.81 19.81 -2.66
CA PRO A 169 8.01 19.97 -4.09
C PRO A 169 7.73 21.42 -4.52
N GLU A 170 8.62 21.99 -5.34
CA GLU A 170 8.60 23.40 -5.77
C GLU A 170 7.30 23.82 -6.48
N LEU A 171 6.58 22.86 -7.06
CA LEU A 171 5.35 23.08 -7.84
C LEU A 171 4.06 22.99 -7.01
N LEU A 172 4.13 22.48 -5.77
CA LEU A 172 2.96 22.41 -4.89
C LEU A 172 3.01 23.58 -3.90
N GLN A 173 1.86 24.21 -3.70
CA GLN A 173 1.68 25.10 -2.56
C GLN A 173 1.53 24.21 -1.33
N GLY A 174 2.61 23.95 -0.57
CA GLY A 174 2.56 23.17 0.66
C GLY A 174 3.62 22.08 0.73
N THR A 175 3.44 21.16 1.69
CA THR A 175 4.32 20.02 1.94
C THR A 175 3.53 18.75 1.68
N LEU A 176 4.02 17.93 0.76
CA LEU A 176 3.48 16.59 0.53
C LEU A 176 3.98 15.68 1.65
N HIS A 177 3.06 15.03 2.32
CA HIS A 177 3.34 14.02 3.32
C HIS A 177 2.87 12.67 2.80
N THR A 178 3.74 11.68 2.89
CA THR A 178 3.43 10.28 2.59
C THR A 178 3.68 9.48 3.86
N VAL A 179 2.70 8.71 4.29
CA VAL A 179 2.87 7.79 5.43
C VAL A 179 2.51 6.40 5.00
N THR A 180 3.35 5.44 5.39
CA THR A 180 3.18 4.02 5.10
C THR A 180 3.14 3.22 6.39
N TYR A 181 2.16 2.33 6.49
CA TYR A 181 1.96 1.41 7.62
C TYR A 181 1.90 -0.03 7.12
N CYS A 182 2.38 -0.98 7.92
CA CYS A 182 2.03 -2.39 7.79
C CYS A 182 0.62 -2.59 8.30
N MET A 183 -0.21 -3.23 7.49
CA MET A 183 -1.59 -3.59 7.86
C MET A 183 -1.68 -5.06 8.24
N ASP A 184 -0.89 -5.91 7.57
CA ASP A 184 -0.89 -7.35 7.74
C ASP A 184 0.44 -7.95 7.26
N GLU A 185 0.62 -9.27 7.41
CA GLU A 185 1.78 -10.02 6.89
C GLU A 185 1.98 -9.76 5.38
N GLY A 186 3.04 -9.04 5.06
CA GLY A 186 3.43 -8.68 3.70
C GLY A 186 2.57 -7.61 3.02
N ILE A 187 1.63 -6.95 3.74
CA ILE A 187 0.77 -5.91 3.17
C ILE A 187 1.00 -4.57 3.86
N ALA A 188 1.39 -3.57 3.07
CA ALA A 188 1.45 -2.19 3.50
C ALA A 188 0.31 -1.37 2.91
N MET A 189 -0.11 -0.36 3.67
CA MET A 189 -0.96 0.74 3.23
C MET A 189 -0.13 2.03 3.22
N SER A 190 -0.30 2.84 2.19
CA SER A 190 0.23 4.20 2.12
C SER A 190 -0.86 5.20 1.76
N TYR A 191 -0.82 6.38 2.37
CA TYR A 191 -1.65 7.51 1.97
C TYR A 191 -0.83 8.80 1.91
N GLU A 192 -1.32 9.73 1.09
CA GLU A 192 -0.65 11.01 0.83
C GLU A 192 -1.59 12.19 1.08
N TRP A 193 -1.06 13.28 1.66
CA TRP A 193 -1.79 14.55 1.82
C TRP A 193 -0.85 15.76 1.65
N ILE A 194 -1.41 16.93 1.35
CA ILE A 194 -0.66 18.18 1.22
C ILE A 194 -0.98 19.08 2.41
N SER A 195 0.01 19.64 3.11
CA SER A 195 -0.18 20.40 4.36
C SER A 195 -1.02 21.68 4.27
N THR A 196 -1.20 22.24 3.08
CA THR A 196 -2.05 23.42 2.84
C THR A 196 -3.50 23.07 2.57
N GLU A 197 -3.78 21.79 2.34
CA GLU A 197 -5.10 21.30 1.96
C GLU A 197 -5.50 20.15 2.87
N ASP A 198 -6.66 20.26 3.51
CA ASP A 198 -7.13 19.22 4.43
C ASP A 198 -7.73 18.00 3.70
N TYR A 199 -7.03 17.47 2.70
CA TYR A 199 -7.49 16.30 1.95
C TYR A 199 -6.39 15.25 1.73
N ILE A 200 -6.79 13.99 1.73
CA ILE A 200 -5.95 12.85 1.33
C ILE A 200 -6.10 12.64 -0.17
N TRP A 201 -5.02 12.55 -0.93
CA TRP A 201 -5.13 12.33 -2.37
C TRP A 201 -5.55 10.91 -2.73
N PHE A 202 -4.98 9.90 -2.07
CA PHE A 202 -5.32 8.50 -2.28
C PHE A 202 -4.91 7.64 -1.10
N ILE A 203 -5.46 6.44 -1.07
CA ILE A 203 -5.03 5.33 -0.20
C ILE A 203 -4.58 4.20 -1.12
N SER A 204 -3.42 3.63 -0.87
CA SER A 204 -2.82 2.57 -1.68
C SER A 204 -2.42 1.40 -0.81
N PHE A 205 -2.73 0.18 -1.24
CA PHE A 205 -2.28 -1.06 -0.64
C PHE A 205 -1.33 -1.77 -1.61
N PHE A 206 -0.25 -2.34 -1.10
CA PHE A 206 0.75 -3.06 -1.90
C PHE A 206 1.50 -4.08 -1.06
N GLN A 207 2.21 -4.99 -1.72
CA GLN A 207 3.07 -5.94 -1.04
C GLN A 207 4.35 -5.26 -0.55
N GLU A 208 4.64 -5.42 0.73
CA GLU A 208 5.86 -4.90 1.38
C GLU A 208 6.49 -6.02 2.22
N PRO A 209 7.59 -6.65 1.75
CA PRO A 209 8.23 -7.77 2.45
C PRO A 209 8.72 -7.46 3.85
N MET A 210 8.87 -6.17 4.20
CA MET A 210 9.28 -5.75 5.53
C MET A 210 8.16 -5.79 6.57
N CYS A 211 6.91 -5.99 6.15
CA CYS A 211 5.77 -6.19 7.03
C CYS A 211 5.68 -7.66 7.44
N VAL A 212 6.11 -8.00 8.66
CA VAL A 212 6.18 -9.37 9.20
C VAL A 212 5.83 -9.39 10.67
#